data_AF-A0A1J4W6J6-F1
#
_entry.id   AF-A0A1J4W6J6-F1
#
_cell.length_a   1.000
_cell.length_b   1.000
_cell.length_c   1.000
_cell.angle_alpha   90.00
_cell.angle_beta   90.00
_cell.angle_gamma   90.00
#
_symmetry.space_group_name_H-M   'P 1'
#
loop_
_entity.id
_entity.type
_entity.pdbx_description
1 polymer ?
#
loop_
_entity_poly.entity_id
_entity_poly.type
_entity_poly.pdbx_seq_one_letter_code
_entity_poly.pdbx_strand_id
1 'polypeptide(L)'
;MAGIYNFNFEKLPKNVLGQPCVQALKNSPLPLGLKLEGFNFIKRNILEDCNRVPPRCLKAHLVKKAQNLGFGEKEMKSVKSLFRAKIGFQGYYLDNGKLKKV
;
A
#
# COMPACT_ATOMS: atom_id res chain seq x y z
N MET A 1 6.27 21.63 -11.27
CA MET A 1 4.86 21.27 -11.57
C MET A 1 4.37 20.28 -10.52
N ALA A 2 3.71 20.76 -9.47
CA ALA A 2 3.05 19.89 -8.49
C ALA A 2 1.68 19.51 -9.06
N GLY A 3 1.59 18.33 -9.69
CA GLY A 3 0.30 17.78 -10.08
C GLY A 3 -0.58 17.63 -8.84
N ILE A 4 -1.85 17.98 -8.93
CA ILE A 4 -2.83 17.84 -7.85
C ILE A 4 -3.06 16.34 -7.65
N TYR A 5 -2.35 15.74 -6.70
CA TYR A 5 -2.53 14.33 -6.36
C TYR A 5 -3.82 14.17 -5.55
N ASN A 6 -4.92 13.86 -6.25
CA ASN A 6 -6.21 13.59 -5.63
C ASN A 6 -6.33 12.13 -5.18
N PHE A 7 -5.84 11.81 -3.98
CA PHE A 7 -6.25 10.60 -3.28
C PHE A 7 -6.98 10.98 -1.99
N ASN A 8 -8.30 10.83 -2.00
CA ASN A 8 -9.12 11.01 -0.81
C ASN A 8 -9.48 9.64 -0.22
N PHE A 9 -8.83 9.29 0.89
CA PHE A 9 -9.11 8.07 1.66
C PHE A 9 -10.58 8.00 2.13
N GLU A 10 -11.24 9.13 2.36
CA GLU A 10 -12.63 9.21 2.83
C GLU A 10 -13.65 8.62 1.85
N LYS A 11 -13.26 8.44 0.57
CA LYS A 11 -14.08 7.76 -0.44
C LYS A 11 -14.05 6.23 -0.33
N LEU A 12 -13.21 5.66 0.54
CA LEU A 12 -13.16 4.21 0.76
C LEU A 12 -14.27 3.75 1.73
N PRO A 13 -14.72 2.49 1.64
CA PRO A 13 -15.69 1.95 2.60
C PRO A 13 -15.22 2.11 4.05
N LYS A 14 -16.14 2.38 4.99
CA LYS A 14 -15.80 2.60 6.42
C LYS A 14 -14.99 1.43 7.02
N ASN A 15 -15.34 0.20 6.66
CA ASN A 15 -14.63 -1.01 7.11
C ASN A 15 -13.20 -1.08 6.55
N VAL A 16 -12.96 -0.56 5.34
CA VAL A 16 -11.63 -0.43 4.75
C VAL A 16 -10.83 0.65 5.46
N LEU A 17 -11.45 1.80 5.71
CA LEU A 17 -10.82 2.90 6.44
C LEU A 17 -10.40 2.49 7.86
N GLY A 18 -11.18 1.66 8.55
CA GLY A 18 -10.86 1.19 9.90
C GLY A 18 -9.69 0.20 9.97
N GLN A 19 -9.20 -0.32 8.83
CA GLN A 19 -8.14 -1.32 8.86
C GLN A 19 -6.79 -0.72 9.24
N PRO A 20 -6.03 -1.35 10.16
CA PRO A 20 -4.74 -0.82 10.63
C PRO A 20 -3.74 -0.53 9.50
N CYS A 21 -3.72 -1.35 8.44
CA CYS A 21 -2.80 -1.13 7.31
C CYS A 21 -3.17 0.12 6.48
N VAL A 22 -4.46 0.44 6.37
CA VAL A 22 -4.97 1.62 5.66
C VAL A 22 -4.71 2.88 6.49
N GLN A 23 -4.98 2.82 7.80
CA GLN A 23 -4.66 3.91 8.73
C GLN A 23 -3.15 4.21 8.77
N ALA A 24 -2.33 3.17 8.84
CA ALA A 24 -0.87 3.32 8.81
C ALA A 24 -0.41 4.01 7.52
N LEU A 25 -0.94 3.63 6.36
CA LEU A 25 -0.61 4.30 5.11
C LEU A 25 -1.07 5.76 5.10
N LYS A 26 -2.32 6.02 5.50
CA LYS A 26 -2.92 7.37 5.55
C LYS A 26 -2.05 8.32 6.39
N ASN A 27 -1.69 7.90 7.59
CA ASN A 27 -1.00 8.71 8.60
C ASN A 27 0.53 8.68 8.46
N SER A 28 1.08 7.88 7.53
CA SER A 28 2.53 7.76 7.37
C SER A 28 3.20 9.05 6.88
N PRO A 29 4.50 9.27 7.15
CA PRO A 29 5.27 10.34 6.53
C PRO A 29 5.81 9.95 5.15
N LEU A 30 5.24 8.93 4.47
CA LEU A 30 5.74 8.47 3.19
C LEU A 30 5.58 9.54 2.09
N PRO A 31 6.51 9.58 1.12
CA PRO A 31 6.40 10.47 -0.03
C PRO A 31 5.07 10.30 -0.78
N LEU A 32 4.59 11.41 -1.33
CA LEU A 32 3.26 11.52 -1.92
C LEU A 32 3.01 10.49 -3.03
N GLY A 33 4.00 10.26 -3.90
CA GLY A 33 3.91 9.26 -4.96
C GLY A 33 3.70 7.84 -4.41
N LEU A 34 4.36 7.50 -3.31
CA LEU A 34 4.22 6.17 -2.70
C LEU A 34 2.87 6.01 -1.99
N LYS A 35 2.37 7.07 -1.35
CA LYS A 35 1.01 7.09 -0.80
C LYS A 35 -0.06 6.90 -1.87
N LEU A 36 0.09 7.58 -3.02
CA LEU A 36 -0.81 7.42 -4.16
C LEU A 36 -0.82 5.97 -4.67
N GLU A 37 0.35 5.37 -4.84
CA GLU A 37 0.45 3.96 -5.26
C GLU A 37 -0.24 3.02 -4.27
N GLY A 38 -0.05 3.25 -2.97
CA GLY A 38 -0.74 2.48 -1.93
C GLY A 38 -2.27 2.68 -1.93
N PHE A 39 -2.75 3.90 -2.12
CA PHE A 39 -4.18 4.18 -2.25
C PHE A 39 -4.79 3.50 -3.48
N ASN A 40 -4.11 3.59 -4.63
CA ASN A 40 -4.53 2.91 -5.85
C ASN A 40 -4.54 1.40 -5.67
N PHE A 41 -3.59 0.85 -4.90
CA PHE A 41 -3.56 -0.57 -4.55
C PHE A 41 -4.78 -0.95 -3.73
N ILE A 42 -5.09 -0.17 -2.68
CA ILE A 42 -6.25 -0.42 -1.83
C ILE A 42 -7.51 -0.46 -2.69
N LYS A 43 -7.76 0.56 -3.52
CA LYS A 43 -8.96 0.64 -4.36
C LYS A 43 -9.21 -0.59 -5.23
N ARG A 44 -8.17 -1.15 -5.83
CA ARG A 44 -8.27 -2.28 -6.77
C ARG A 44 -8.12 -3.66 -6.12
N ASN A 45 -7.87 -3.71 -4.81
CA ASN A 45 -7.66 -4.97 -4.06
C ASN A 45 -8.52 -5.03 -2.78
N ILE A 46 -9.66 -4.33 -2.77
CA ILE A 46 -10.69 -4.58 -1.75
C ILE A 46 -11.32 -5.93 -2.11
N LEU A 47 -11.24 -6.89 -1.20
CA LEU A 47 -11.92 -8.18 -1.35
C LEU A 47 -13.42 -7.96 -1.16
N GLU A 48 -14.23 -8.23 -2.17
CA GLU A 48 -15.67 -7.94 -2.18
C GLU A 48 -16.41 -8.69 -1.06
N ASP A 49 -16.03 -9.95 -0.81
CA ASP A 49 -16.69 -10.83 0.17
C ASP A 49 -16.62 -10.30 1.62
N CYS A 50 -15.55 -9.58 1.96
CA CYS A 50 -15.28 -9.19 3.35
C CYS A 50 -14.90 -7.71 3.51
N ASN A 51 -14.86 -6.94 2.43
CA ASN A 51 -14.40 -5.55 2.40
C ASN A 51 -13.04 -5.35 3.08
N ARG A 52 -12.10 -6.28 2.85
CA ARG A 52 -10.74 -6.24 3.42
C ARG A 52 -9.68 -5.98 2.39
N VAL A 53 -8.62 -5.31 2.83
CA VAL A 53 -7.40 -5.13 2.04
C VAL A 53 -6.38 -6.16 2.51
N PRO A 54 -5.77 -6.95 1.61
CA PRO A 54 -4.73 -7.91 1.98
C PRO A 54 -3.46 -7.17 2.41
N PRO A 55 -3.10 -7.13 3.71
CA PRO A 55 -2.04 -6.24 4.19
C PRO A 55 -0.66 -6.69 3.71
N ARG A 56 -0.44 -8.00 3.56
CA ARG A 56 0.82 -8.54 3.05
C ARG A 56 1.10 -8.09 1.62
N CYS A 57 0.06 -8.09 0.79
CA CYS A 57 0.14 -7.64 -0.61
C CYS A 57 0.33 -6.13 -0.70
N LEU A 58 -0.38 -5.36 0.13
CA LEU A 58 -0.18 -3.91 0.22
C LEU A 58 1.28 -3.59 0.59
N LYS A 59 1.84 -4.27 1.60
CA LYS A 59 3.23 -4.04 1.99
C LYS A 59 4.21 -4.38 0.86
N ALA A 60 4.03 -5.54 0.24
CA ALA A 60 4.83 -5.96 -0.91
C ALA A 60 4.77 -4.96 -2.06
N HIS A 61 3.57 -4.44 -2.37
CA HIS A 61 3.40 -3.43 -3.39
C HIS A 61 4.16 -2.14 -3.07
N LEU A 62 4.06 -1.64 -1.84
CA LEU A 62 4.80 -0.44 -1.40
C LEU A 62 6.31 -0.65 -1.44
N VAL A 63 6.79 -1.82 -1.03
CA VAL A 63 8.22 -2.18 -1.12
C VAL A 63 8.69 -2.16 -2.57
N LYS A 64 7.94 -2.81 -3.48
CA LYS A 64 8.26 -2.83 -4.91
C LYS A 64 8.33 -1.42 -5.50
N LYS A 65 7.33 -0.60 -5.17
CA LYS A 65 7.23 0.77 -5.70
C LYS A 65 8.33 1.67 -5.15
N ALA A 66 8.66 1.56 -3.86
CA ALA A 66 9.77 2.28 -3.27
C ALA A 66 11.12 1.90 -3.92
N GLN A 67 11.35 0.60 -4.20
CA GLN A 67 12.52 0.15 -4.94
C GLN A 67 12.59 0.76 -6.35
N ASN A 68 11.47 0.72 -7.09
CA ASN A 68 11.41 1.29 -8.44
C ASN A 68 11.62 2.82 -8.45
N LEU A 69 11.30 3.50 -7.35
CA LEU A 69 11.54 4.94 -7.17
C LEU A 69 12.96 5.25 -6.65
N GLY A 70 13.82 4.24 -6.47
CA GLY A 70 15.21 4.44 -6.04
C GLY A 70 15.37 4.78 -4.56
N PHE A 71 14.46 4.35 -3.70
CA PHE A 71 14.54 4.63 -2.26
C PHE A 71 15.75 3.91 -1.64
N GLY A 72 16.50 4.65 -0.80
CA GLY A 72 17.64 4.11 -0.05
C GLY A 72 17.23 3.16 1.07
N GLU A 73 18.22 2.55 1.73
CA GLU A 73 17.96 1.59 2.81
C GLU A 73 17.17 2.19 3.97
N LYS A 74 17.41 3.46 4.31
CA LYS A 74 16.75 4.15 5.42
C LYS A 74 15.26 4.31 5.16
N GLU A 75 14.90 4.80 3.98
CA GLU A 75 13.52 4.96 3.54
C GLU A 75 12.85 3.57 3.40
N MET A 76 13.58 2.59 2.90
CA MET A 76 13.09 1.22 2.79
C MET A 76 12.77 0.60 4.15
N LYS A 77 13.56 0.88 5.20
CA LYS A 77 13.24 0.44 6.57
C LYS A 77 11.89 1.02 7.03
N SER A 78 11.63 2.29 6.76
CA SER A 78 10.35 2.95 7.07
C SER A 78 9.16 2.31 6.34
N VAL A 79 9.32 1.96 5.06
CA VAL A 79 8.27 1.26 4.29
C VAL A 79 8.01 -0.14 4.86
N LYS A 80 9.08 -0.87 5.23
CA LYS A 80 8.97 -2.22 5.78
C LYS A 80 8.37 -2.24 7.19
N SER A 81 8.56 -1.18 7.99
CA SER A 81 8.03 -1.06 9.36
C SER A 81 6.64 -0.42 9.45
N LEU A 82 6.07 0.05 8.32
CA LEU A 82 4.82 0.82 8.29
C LEU A 82 3.65 0.21 9.07
N PHE A 83 3.50 -1.12 9.03
CA PHE A 83 2.51 -1.88 9.79
C PHE A 83 3.00 -3.30 10.03
N ARG A 84 2.40 -4.08 10.94
CA ARG A 84 2.96 -5.37 11.41
C ARG A 84 3.06 -6.50 10.37
N ALA A 85 2.28 -6.47 9.29
CA ALA A 85 2.16 -7.62 8.39
C ALA A 85 3.48 -8.01 7.69
N LYS A 86 3.64 -9.27 7.31
CA LYS A 86 4.78 -9.73 6.49
C LYS A 86 4.74 -9.15 5.07
N ILE A 87 5.85 -9.18 4.35
CA ILE A 87 5.95 -8.74 2.96
C ILE A 87 5.56 -9.91 2.04
N GLY A 88 4.40 -9.81 1.37
CA GLY A 88 3.96 -10.82 0.41
C GLY A 88 3.92 -12.26 0.96
N PHE A 89 4.12 -13.21 0.06
CA PHE A 89 4.29 -14.64 0.35
C PHE A 89 5.29 -15.23 -0.65
N GLN A 90 6.36 -15.86 -0.17
CA GLN A 90 7.41 -16.48 -1.01
C GLN A 90 7.99 -15.56 -2.11
N GLY A 91 8.09 -14.25 -1.86
CA GLY A 91 8.60 -13.29 -2.84
C GLY A 91 7.56 -12.81 -3.86
N TYR A 92 6.28 -13.12 -3.66
CA TYR A 92 5.18 -12.69 -4.52
C TYR A 92 4.07 -11.98 -3.76
N TYR A 93 3.21 -11.26 -4.49
CA TYR A 93 1.97 -10.69 -3.99
C TYR A 93 0.90 -10.62 -5.09
N LEU A 94 -0.37 -10.59 -4.69
CA LEU A 94 -1.49 -10.36 -5.60
C LEU A 94 -1.78 -8.87 -5.73
N ASP A 95 -2.01 -8.44 -6.96
CA ASP A 95 -2.44 -7.09 -7.29
C ASP A 95 -3.41 -7.13 -8.48
N ASN A 96 -4.68 -6.83 -8.21
CA ASN A 96 -5.79 -6.88 -9.17
C ASN A 96 -5.90 -8.24 -9.86
N GLY A 97 -5.94 -9.31 -9.06
CA GLY A 97 -6.02 -10.71 -9.54
C GLY A 97 -4.74 -11.25 -10.18
N LYS A 98 -3.68 -10.45 -10.32
CA LYS A 98 -2.41 -10.86 -10.94
C LYS A 98 -1.32 -11.08 -9.91
N LEU A 99 -0.60 -12.19 -10.04
CA LEU A 99 0.57 -12.49 -9.23
C LEU A 99 1.76 -11.64 -9.71
N LYS A 100 2.40 -10.93 -8.79
CA LYS A 100 3.56 -10.06 -9.03
C LYS A 100 4.72 -10.43 -8.13
N LYS A 101 5.94 -10.29 -8.64
CA LYS A 101 7.17 -10.44 -7.85
C LYS A 101 7.44 -9.17 -7.04
N VAL A 102 7.86 -9.36 -5.79
CA VAL A 102 8.28 -8.28 -4.88
C VAL A 102 9.51 -7.53 -5.41
#